data_AF-A0AAD4EXF7-F1
#
_entry.id   AF-A0AAD4EXF7-F1
#
_cell.length_a   1.000
_cell.length_b   1.000
_cell.length_c   1.000
_cell.angle_alpha   90.00
_cell.angle_beta   90.00
_cell.angle_gamma   90.00
#
_symmetry.space_group_name_H-M   'P 1'
#
loop_
_entity.id
_entity.type
_entity.pdbx_description
1 polymer ?
#
loop_
_entity_poly.entity_id
_entity_poly.type
_entity_poly.pdbx_seq_one_letter_code
_entity_poly.pdbx_strand_id
1 'polypeptide(L)'
;MAPGDVVDDVEVSMDDQDDADMEQRLINEEYKTWKKNSPFLYDMILSTALEWPTLTTQWFPDVKDVKENNYTVHRLLIGTHTAEGKPNYLQVAEIELPKSVDPNPRDYDEERGEIGGYGSKASSGEPPVIKFNITQKIDHPGEVNKARYQPQNPDIIATLAVDGKVLIFDRTKHSLTPTGTPNPQIELIGHKEEGFGLSWNPHEAGCLASGSEDKTVLLWDLNTVQGTGKTLKPSRKYTHHNHIVNDVQYHPMVKHWIGTVSDDLTLQIIDVRRSDTTRAAVVARDGHSDAINALSFNPRTEYLIATASADKTIGIWDMRNLKQKIHTLEGHNDAVTSLSWHPIEPSFLGSGGYDRRVIFWDLSRAGDEQLPEDQEDGPPELVFMHGGHTNHLADFSWNLNDPWLVCSAAEDNLLQIWKVADAIVNQDDIEMPMNEMDASN
;
A
#
# COMPACT_ATOMS: atom_id res chain seq x y z
N MET A 1 27.52 -41.55 -22.68
CA MET A 1 27.99 -40.21 -23.07
C MET A 1 26.91 -39.25 -22.64
N ALA A 2 27.15 -38.52 -21.55
CA ALA A 2 26.23 -37.52 -21.03
C ALA A 2 26.29 -36.26 -21.93
N PRO A 3 25.18 -35.57 -22.20
CA PRO A 3 25.22 -34.21 -22.70
C PRO A 3 25.52 -33.27 -21.53
N GLY A 4 26.49 -32.37 -21.73
CA GLY A 4 26.96 -31.42 -20.71
C GLY A 4 26.01 -30.26 -20.50
N ASP A 5 25.99 -29.78 -19.26
CA ASP A 5 25.31 -28.58 -18.83
C ASP A 5 25.89 -27.34 -19.53
N VAL A 6 25.01 -26.54 -20.13
CA VAL A 6 25.32 -25.18 -20.59
C VAL A 6 24.87 -24.27 -19.46
N VAL A 7 25.84 -23.65 -18.78
CA VAL A 7 25.60 -22.56 -17.85
C VAL A 7 25.67 -21.29 -18.69
N ASP A 8 24.54 -20.61 -18.87
CA ASP A 8 24.50 -19.28 -19.49
C ASP A 8 25.03 -18.26 -18.46
N ASP A 9 26.34 -18.06 -18.45
CA ASP A 9 26.97 -16.90 -17.80
C ASP A 9 26.68 -15.67 -18.68
N VAL A 10 25.72 -14.86 -18.28
CA VAL A 10 25.47 -13.54 -18.88
C VAL A 10 26.64 -12.64 -18.51
N GLU A 11 27.57 -12.40 -19.44
CA GLU A 11 28.60 -11.35 -19.30
C GLU A 11 27.90 -9.98 -19.22
N VAL A 12 27.78 -9.43 -18.01
CA VAL A 12 27.37 -8.03 -17.79
C VAL A 12 28.47 -7.14 -18.37
N SER A 13 28.12 -6.24 -19.29
CA SER A 13 29.11 -5.41 -19.96
C SER A 13 29.68 -4.35 -18.99
N MET A 14 30.92 -3.92 -19.20
CA MET A 14 31.57 -2.90 -18.36
C MET A 14 30.79 -1.57 -18.38
N ASP A 15 30.09 -1.29 -19.48
CA ASP A 15 29.25 -0.08 -19.64
C ASP A 15 27.99 -0.16 -18.77
N ASP A 16 27.35 -1.33 -18.65
CA ASP A 16 26.16 -1.52 -17.79
C ASP A 16 26.50 -1.36 -16.29
N GLN A 17 27.71 -1.78 -15.90
CA GLN A 17 28.20 -1.65 -14.53
C GLN A 17 28.46 -0.18 -14.16
N ASP A 18 29.03 0.61 -15.07
CA ASP A 18 29.29 2.03 -14.86
C ASP A 18 28.00 2.85 -14.77
N ASP A 19 26.98 2.50 -15.57
CA ASP A 19 25.65 3.13 -15.51
C ASP A 19 24.92 2.82 -14.19
N ALA A 20 24.93 1.57 -13.74
CA ALA A 20 24.34 1.17 -12.45
C ALA A 20 25.04 1.87 -11.27
N ASP A 21 26.36 2.00 -11.31
CA ASP A 21 27.14 2.72 -10.30
C ASP A 21 26.81 4.22 -10.27
N MET A 22 26.57 4.85 -11.43
CA MET A 22 26.12 6.24 -11.50
C MET A 22 24.72 6.43 -10.93
N GLU A 23 23.77 5.56 -11.29
CA GLU A 23 22.41 5.59 -10.76
C GLU A 23 22.42 5.46 -9.23
N GLN A 24 23.17 4.49 -8.69
CA GLN A 24 23.27 4.28 -7.25
C GLN A 24 23.89 5.49 -6.53
N ARG A 25 24.83 6.21 -7.16
CA ARG A 25 25.37 7.46 -6.61
C ARG A 25 24.32 8.56 -6.56
N LEU A 26 23.55 8.72 -7.63
CA LEU A 26 22.48 9.71 -7.71
C LEU A 26 21.41 9.45 -6.62
N ILE A 27 20.96 8.20 -6.48
CA ILE A 27 20.01 7.78 -5.43
C ILE A 27 20.54 8.15 -4.04
N ASN A 28 21.83 7.89 -3.78
CA ASN A 28 22.45 8.22 -2.49
C ASN A 28 22.55 9.73 -2.23
N GLU A 29 22.74 10.55 -3.27
CA GLU A 29 22.76 12.01 -3.17
C GLU A 29 21.36 12.59 -2.92
N GLU A 30 20.35 12.09 -3.63
CA GLU A 30 18.93 12.40 -3.39
C GLU A 30 18.54 12.07 -1.96
N TYR A 31 18.84 10.86 -1.49
CA TYR A 31 18.53 10.44 -0.12
C TYR A 31 19.20 11.31 0.94
N LYS A 32 20.45 11.73 0.73
CA LYS A 32 21.14 12.68 1.64
C LYS A 32 20.43 14.03 1.68
N THR A 33 19.93 14.50 0.55
CA THR A 33 19.20 15.76 0.44
C THR A 33 17.84 15.65 1.13
N TRP A 34 17.08 14.60 0.81
CA TRP A 34 15.82 14.26 1.49
C TRP A 34 16.00 14.20 3.01
N LYS A 35 17.03 13.51 3.50
CA LYS A 35 17.27 13.37 4.94
C LYS A 35 17.48 14.71 5.64
N LYS A 36 18.18 15.65 5.00
CA LYS A 36 18.36 17.02 5.53
C LYS A 36 17.04 17.79 5.58
N ASN A 37 16.16 17.56 4.61
CA ASN A 37 14.89 18.27 4.50
C ASN A 37 13.74 17.58 5.26
N SER A 38 13.91 16.33 5.68
CA SER A 38 12.89 15.55 6.38
C SER A 38 12.24 16.25 7.59
N PRO A 39 12.94 17.05 8.43
CA PRO A 39 12.29 17.74 9.54
C PRO A 39 11.23 18.77 9.11
N PHE A 40 11.26 19.26 7.87
CA PHE A 40 10.27 20.20 7.33
C PHE A 40 9.10 19.48 6.63
N LEU A 41 9.29 18.21 6.28
CA LEU A 41 8.37 17.45 5.43
C LEU A 41 7.51 16.46 6.22
N TYR A 42 7.95 16.08 7.42
CA TYR A 42 7.32 15.05 8.23
C TYR A 42 7.16 15.49 9.67
N ASP A 43 5.97 15.27 10.22
CA ASP A 43 5.74 15.37 11.67
C ASP A 43 6.32 14.15 12.40
N MET A 44 6.43 13.03 11.69
CA MET A 44 6.91 11.79 12.27
C MET A 44 7.60 10.93 11.21
N ILE A 45 8.74 10.33 11.56
CA ILE A 45 9.37 9.31 10.73
C ILE A 45 10.16 8.28 11.56
N LEU A 46 9.92 7.01 11.26
CA LEU A 46 10.70 5.86 11.69
C LEU A 46 11.19 5.12 10.44
N SER A 47 12.48 4.84 10.40
CA SER A 47 13.08 3.92 9.42
C SER A 47 13.61 2.69 10.13
N THR A 48 13.17 1.51 9.73
CA THR A 48 13.59 0.22 10.30
C THR A 48 14.00 -0.73 9.19
N ALA A 49 15.19 -1.32 9.30
CA ALA A 49 15.61 -2.40 8.41
C ALA A 49 15.06 -3.73 8.93
N LEU A 50 14.29 -4.42 8.11
CA LEU A 50 13.81 -5.76 8.39
C LEU A 50 14.92 -6.80 8.15
N GLU A 51 14.81 -7.96 8.79
CA GLU A 51 15.71 -9.09 8.54
C GLU A 51 15.61 -9.57 7.08
N TRP A 52 14.39 -9.56 6.54
CA TRP A 52 14.05 -9.91 5.17
C TRP A 52 13.05 -8.88 4.64
N PRO A 53 13.05 -8.61 3.33
CA PRO A 53 12.09 -7.69 2.74
C PRO A 53 10.66 -8.21 2.91
N THR A 54 9.70 -7.29 2.89
CA THR A 54 8.27 -7.60 2.89
C THR A 54 7.66 -7.12 1.58
N LEU A 55 6.89 -8.00 0.92
CA LEU A 55 6.14 -7.66 -0.29
C LEU A 55 4.74 -7.10 0.03
N THR A 56 4.40 -7.03 1.32
CA THR A 56 3.06 -6.65 1.75
C THR A 56 3.08 -5.85 3.04
N THR A 57 2.21 -4.84 3.12
CA THR A 57 1.96 -4.09 4.35
C THR A 57 0.46 -3.86 4.51
N GLN A 58 -0.03 -3.90 5.75
CA GLN A 58 -1.40 -3.49 6.07
C GLN A 58 -1.51 -3.11 7.55
N TRP A 59 -2.01 -1.92 7.87
CA TRP A 59 -2.33 -1.55 9.24
C TRP A 59 -3.56 -2.31 9.74
N PHE A 60 -3.47 -2.90 10.92
CA PHE A 60 -4.64 -3.40 11.63
C PHE A 60 -5.56 -2.25 12.04
N PRO A 61 -6.87 -2.49 12.15
CA PRO A 61 -7.83 -1.43 12.44
C PRO A 61 -7.89 -1.06 13.93
N ASP A 62 -7.38 -1.91 14.82
CA ASP A 62 -7.42 -1.67 16.26
C ASP A 62 -6.22 -0.87 16.77
N VAL A 63 -6.48 -0.04 17.78
CA VAL A 63 -5.49 0.73 18.51
C VAL A 63 -5.67 0.49 20.00
N LYS A 64 -4.56 0.21 20.69
CA LYS A 64 -4.53 0.10 22.15
C LYS A 64 -4.01 1.39 22.75
N ASP A 65 -4.88 2.12 23.44
CA ASP A 65 -4.51 3.29 24.22
C ASP A 65 -3.92 2.88 25.58
N VAL A 66 -2.63 3.15 25.80
CA VAL A 66 -1.95 2.88 27.06
C VAL A 66 -2.04 4.14 27.93
N LYS A 67 -3.09 4.26 28.73
CA LYS A 67 -3.39 5.49 29.52
C LYS A 67 -2.27 5.97 30.43
N GLU A 68 -1.42 5.06 30.91
CA GLU A 68 -0.30 5.39 31.80
C GLU A 68 0.92 5.94 31.04
N ASN A 69 0.97 5.77 29.72
CA ASN A 69 2.08 6.20 28.87
C ASN A 69 1.62 7.19 27.79
N ASN A 70 2.53 8.03 27.30
CA ASN A 70 2.22 9.03 26.26
C ASN A 70 2.28 8.45 24.82
N TYR A 71 1.80 7.23 24.63
CA TYR A 71 1.77 6.57 23.33
C TYR A 71 0.54 5.67 23.15
N THR A 72 0.23 5.37 21.89
CA THR A 72 -0.74 4.37 21.45
C THR A 72 0.00 3.20 20.81
N VAL A 73 -0.55 1.99 20.93
CA VAL A 73 0.01 0.81 20.27
C VAL A 73 -0.86 0.44 19.09
N HIS A 74 -0.27 0.46 17.91
CA HIS A 74 -0.86 0.05 16.64
C HIS A 74 -0.25 -1.27 16.22
N ARG A 75 -0.91 -1.98 15.30
CA ARG A 75 -0.39 -3.23 14.75
C ARG A 75 -0.28 -3.16 13.24
N LEU A 76 0.76 -3.81 12.71
CA LEU A 76 1.01 -3.90 11.27
C LEU A 76 1.14 -5.37 10.87
N LEU A 77 0.47 -5.74 9.79
CA LEU A 77 0.60 -7.02 9.11
C LEU A 77 1.68 -6.89 8.02
N ILE A 78 2.70 -7.74 8.09
CA ILE A 78 3.76 -7.84 7.08
C ILE A 78 4.08 -9.31 6.79
N GLY A 79 4.80 -9.55 5.70
CA GLY A 79 5.30 -10.85 5.31
C GLY A 79 6.82 -10.90 5.27
N THR A 80 7.36 -12.03 4.86
CA THR A 80 8.77 -12.14 4.47
C THR A 80 8.89 -12.62 3.04
N HIS A 81 9.95 -12.17 2.39
CA HIS A 81 10.49 -12.74 1.16
C HIS A 81 11.94 -13.12 1.45
N THR A 82 12.21 -14.40 1.71
CA THR A 82 13.53 -14.88 2.11
C THR A 82 14.30 -15.54 0.97
N ALA A 83 15.64 -15.56 1.07
CA ALA A 83 16.47 -16.36 0.17
C ALA A 83 16.13 -17.88 0.20
N GLU A 84 16.52 -18.59 -0.85
CA GLU A 84 16.23 -20.02 -1.02
C GLU A 84 16.66 -20.86 0.21
N GLY A 85 15.77 -21.74 0.66
CA GLY A 85 16.00 -22.63 1.81
C GLY A 85 15.89 -21.95 3.18
N LYS A 86 15.59 -20.65 3.25
CA LYS A 86 15.24 -19.97 4.50
C LYS A 86 13.72 -20.04 4.74
N PRO A 87 13.28 -20.11 6.01
CA PRO A 87 11.86 -20.14 6.34
C PRO A 87 11.23 -18.77 6.16
N ASN A 88 10.01 -18.76 5.60
CA ASN A 88 9.19 -17.57 5.49
C ASN A 88 8.16 -17.49 6.61
N TYR A 89 7.71 -16.27 6.92
CA TYR A 89 6.77 -15.99 7.99
C TYR A 89 5.73 -14.96 7.59
N LEU A 90 4.49 -15.21 8.02
CA LEU A 90 3.50 -14.16 8.22
C LEU A 90 3.79 -13.50 9.57
N GLN A 91 3.88 -12.17 9.61
CA GLN A 91 4.32 -11.44 10.80
C GLN A 91 3.31 -10.38 11.24
N VAL A 92 3.19 -10.20 12.55
CA VAL A 92 2.50 -9.05 13.15
C VAL A 92 3.52 -8.27 13.95
N ALA A 93 3.63 -6.98 13.63
CA ALA A 93 4.43 -6.03 14.37
C ALA A 93 3.56 -5.12 15.23
N GLU A 94 4.03 -4.76 16.42
CA GLU A 94 3.49 -3.70 17.26
C GLU A 94 4.33 -2.43 17.09
N ILE A 95 3.63 -1.31 16.94
CA ILE A 95 4.20 0.01 16.76
C ILE A 95 3.72 0.90 17.90
N GLU A 96 4.66 1.39 18.71
CA GLU A 96 4.38 2.39 19.74
C GLU A 96 4.46 3.78 19.10
N LEU A 97 3.30 4.42 18.91
CA LEU A 97 3.20 5.76 18.33
C LEU A 97 2.95 6.79 19.43
N PRO A 98 3.81 7.82 19.56
CA PRO A 98 3.60 8.93 20.48
C PRO A 98 2.21 9.57 20.28
N LYS A 99 1.55 9.95 21.37
CA LYS A 99 0.33 10.76 21.26
C LYS A 99 0.71 12.17 20.84
N SER A 100 -0.07 12.77 19.94
CA SER A 100 0.01 14.20 19.66
C SER A 100 -0.19 14.98 20.95
N VAL A 101 0.77 15.83 21.29
CA VAL A 101 0.64 16.77 22.42
C VAL A 101 0.13 18.08 21.83
N ASP A 102 -1.00 18.59 22.34
CA ASP A 102 -1.50 19.89 21.92
C ASP A 102 -0.41 20.95 22.11
N PRO A 103 -0.14 21.81 21.10
CA PRO A 103 0.86 22.86 21.20
C PRO A 103 0.56 23.75 22.40
N ASN A 104 1.49 23.86 23.34
CA ASN A 104 1.36 24.76 24.48
C ASN A 104 1.99 26.10 24.11
N PRO A 105 1.28 27.24 24.17
CA PRO A 105 1.83 28.56 23.88
C PRO A 105 3.07 28.93 24.71
N ARG A 106 3.32 28.22 25.82
CA ARG A 106 4.51 28.39 26.67
C ARG A 106 5.78 27.74 26.12
N ASP A 107 5.65 26.82 25.15
CA ASP A 107 6.75 26.11 24.52
C ASP A 107 7.18 26.77 23.19
N TYR A 108 6.72 28.01 22.95
CA TYR A 108 7.13 28.84 21.82
C TYR A 108 8.62 29.21 21.94
N ASP A 109 9.40 28.84 20.94
CA ASP A 109 10.81 29.21 20.83
C ASP A 109 10.94 30.50 20.02
N GLU A 110 11.28 31.62 20.68
CA GLU A 110 11.46 32.93 20.03
C GLU A 110 12.58 32.95 18.98
N GLU A 111 13.59 32.07 19.06
CA GLU A 111 14.67 32.00 18.06
C GLU A 111 14.24 31.22 16.80
N ARG A 112 13.33 30.24 16.95
CA ARG A 112 12.85 29.41 15.84
C ARG A 112 11.51 29.85 15.27
N GLY A 113 10.74 30.65 16.01
CA GLY A 113 9.41 31.08 15.60
C GLY A 113 8.37 29.95 15.59
N GLU A 114 8.63 28.85 16.28
CA GLU A 114 7.83 27.61 16.23
C GLU A 114 7.38 27.16 17.63
N ILE A 115 6.21 26.51 17.70
CA ILE A 115 5.74 25.78 18.88
C ILE A 115 5.85 24.28 18.56
N GLY A 116 6.80 23.58 19.20
CA GLY A 116 6.86 22.11 19.18
C GLY A 116 7.15 21.47 17.81
N GLY A 117 8.41 21.46 17.40
CA GLY A 117 8.91 20.68 16.24
C GLY A 117 9.57 19.35 16.65
N TYR A 118 9.88 18.49 15.66
CA TYR A 118 10.57 17.23 15.88
C TYR A 118 11.98 17.48 16.46
N GLY A 119 12.13 17.31 17.78
CA GLY A 119 13.35 17.61 18.55
C GLY A 119 13.18 18.66 19.65
N SER A 120 12.03 19.35 19.72
CA SER A 120 11.65 20.13 20.88
C SER A 120 11.42 19.19 22.05
N LYS A 121 12.15 19.39 23.16
CA LYS A 121 11.91 18.64 24.38
C LYS A 121 10.46 18.86 24.77
N ALA A 122 9.64 17.81 24.72
CA ALA A 122 8.40 17.79 25.47
C ALA A 122 8.73 18.18 26.93
N SER A 123 7.82 18.86 27.61
CA SER A 123 7.96 19.21 29.03
C SER A 123 8.23 17.99 29.95
N SER A 124 8.08 16.76 29.42
CA SER A 124 8.45 15.47 30.02
C SER A 124 9.92 15.04 29.85
N GLY A 125 10.77 15.79 29.13
CA GLY A 125 12.23 15.62 29.11
C GLY A 125 12.80 14.54 28.19
N GLU A 126 11.99 13.66 27.60
CA GLU A 126 12.43 12.67 26.59
C GLU A 126 11.70 12.89 25.25
N PRO A 127 12.41 12.80 24.11
CA PRO A 127 11.77 12.91 22.81
C PRO A 127 10.79 11.74 22.62
N PRO A 128 9.67 11.95 21.94
CA PRO A 128 8.75 10.88 21.58
C PRO A 128 9.49 9.83 20.71
N VAL A 129 9.73 8.63 21.26
CA VAL A 129 10.41 7.54 20.54
C VAL A 129 9.38 6.58 19.98
N ILE A 130 9.35 6.45 18.66
CA ILE A 130 8.58 5.41 17.98
C ILE A 130 9.32 4.08 18.15
N LYS A 131 8.61 3.03 18.58
CA LYS A 131 9.19 1.68 18.65
C LYS A 131 8.48 0.74 17.70
N PHE A 132 9.26 -0.11 17.04
CA PHE A 132 8.78 -1.18 16.18
C PHE A 132 9.26 -2.52 16.72
N ASN A 133 8.34 -3.45 16.96
CA ASN A 133 8.68 -4.79 17.45
C ASN A 133 7.84 -5.85 16.74
N ILE A 134 8.46 -6.89 16.21
CA ILE A 134 7.73 -8.05 15.69
C ILE A 134 7.28 -8.91 16.89
N THR A 135 5.98 -9.00 17.11
CA THR A 135 5.39 -9.69 18.27
C THR A 135 4.85 -11.07 17.96
N GLN A 136 4.61 -11.36 16.67
CA GLN A 136 4.17 -12.68 16.24
C GLN A 136 4.81 -13.05 14.90
N LYS A 137 5.32 -14.28 14.80
CA LYS A 137 5.78 -14.89 13.54
C LYS A 137 5.08 -16.25 13.37
N ILE A 138 4.33 -16.42 12.28
CA ILE A 138 3.62 -17.65 11.92
C ILE A 138 4.33 -18.28 10.72
N ASP A 139 4.66 -19.57 10.79
CA ASP A 139 5.34 -20.30 9.71
C ASP A 139 4.51 -20.25 8.41
N HIS A 140 5.13 -19.83 7.29
CA HIS A 140 4.52 -19.75 5.96
C HIS A 140 5.31 -20.63 4.97
N PRO A 141 4.64 -21.37 4.05
CA PRO A 141 5.30 -22.37 3.21
C PRO A 141 6.16 -21.81 2.06
N GLY A 142 6.09 -20.50 1.81
CA GLY A 142 6.83 -19.78 0.79
C GLY A 142 6.79 -18.28 1.08
N GLU A 143 7.16 -17.45 0.13
CA GLU A 143 7.10 -16.00 0.30
C GLU A 143 5.63 -15.54 0.44
N VAL A 144 5.44 -14.38 1.08
CA VAL A 144 4.12 -13.81 1.31
C VAL A 144 3.91 -12.66 0.32
N ASN A 145 3.42 -12.97 -0.88
CA ASN A 145 3.21 -12.00 -1.96
C ASN A 145 2.21 -10.92 -1.55
N LYS A 146 1.10 -11.32 -0.91
CA LYS A 146 0.11 -10.41 -0.34
C LYS A 146 -0.50 -11.01 0.91
N ALA A 147 -0.71 -10.19 1.94
CA ALA A 147 -1.44 -10.58 3.14
C ALA A 147 -2.53 -9.55 3.45
N ARG A 148 -3.76 -10.01 3.68
CA ARG A 148 -4.89 -9.13 4.04
C ARG A 148 -5.72 -9.76 5.15
N TYR A 149 -6.06 -8.98 6.18
CA TYR A 149 -7.01 -9.43 7.20
C TYR A 149 -8.46 -9.27 6.74
N GLN A 150 -9.33 -10.13 7.27
CA GLN A 150 -10.76 -10.06 7.03
C GLN A 150 -11.38 -8.85 7.76
N PRO A 151 -12.06 -7.92 7.08
CA PRO A 151 -12.56 -6.69 7.70
C PRO A 151 -13.48 -6.91 8.92
N GLN A 152 -14.32 -7.95 8.89
CA GLN A 152 -15.26 -8.24 9.99
C GLN A 152 -14.61 -8.99 11.16
N ASN A 153 -13.42 -9.57 10.96
CA ASN A 153 -12.64 -10.21 12.01
C ASN A 153 -11.14 -10.18 11.63
N PRO A 154 -10.39 -9.15 12.07
CA PRO A 154 -8.98 -8.97 11.71
C PRO A 154 -8.05 -10.11 12.15
N ASP A 155 -8.48 -11.00 13.04
CA ASP A 155 -7.71 -12.19 13.41
C ASP A 155 -7.66 -13.26 12.30
N ILE A 156 -8.55 -13.18 11.32
CA ILE A 156 -8.52 -14.05 10.15
C ILE A 156 -7.75 -13.34 9.04
N ILE A 157 -6.67 -13.96 8.59
CA ILE A 157 -5.75 -13.40 7.59
C ILE A 157 -5.69 -14.34 6.40
N ALA A 158 -5.89 -13.80 5.20
CA ALA A 158 -5.59 -14.49 3.96
C ALA A 158 -4.20 -14.08 3.48
N THR A 159 -3.43 -15.04 3.01
CA THR A 159 -2.18 -14.80 2.29
C THR A 159 -2.22 -15.45 0.92
N LEU A 160 -1.57 -14.85 -0.07
CA LEU A 160 -1.33 -15.47 -1.38
C LEU A 160 0.14 -15.87 -1.45
N ALA A 161 0.39 -17.15 -1.71
CA ALA A 161 1.72 -17.75 -1.77
C ALA A 161 2.21 -17.91 -3.22
N VAL A 162 3.52 -18.07 -3.37
CA VAL A 162 4.24 -18.29 -4.65
C VAL A 162 3.80 -19.55 -5.42
N ASP A 163 3.08 -20.48 -4.80
CA ASP A 163 2.54 -21.67 -5.47
C ASP A 163 1.08 -21.49 -5.94
N GLY A 164 0.56 -20.26 -5.86
CA GLY A 164 -0.81 -19.91 -6.22
C GLY A 164 -1.85 -20.26 -5.16
N LYS A 165 -1.49 -20.93 -4.06
CA LYS A 165 -2.44 -21.20 -2.99
C LYS A 165 -2.73 -19.93 -2.22
N VAL A 166 -4.01 -19.70 -1.94
CA VAL A 166 -4.42 -18.76 -0.91
C VAL A 166 -4.51 -19.53 0.41
N LEU A 167 -3.87 -19.03 1.46
CA LEU A 167 -3.85 -19.67 2.77
C LEU A 167 -4.60 -18.81 3.77
N ILE A 168 -5.44 -19.43 4.60
CA ILE A 168 -6.18 -18.76 5.67
C ILE A 168 -5.56 -19.09 7.01
N PHE A 169 -5.18 -18.06 7.75
CA PHE A 169 -4.66 -18.13 9.10
C PHE A 169 -5.63 -17.47 10.08
N ASP A 170 -5.96 -18.16 11.16
CA ASP A 170 -6.51 -17.56 12.37
C ASP A 170 -5.35 -17.34 13.33
N ARG A 171 -4.84 -16.10 13.39
CA ARG A 171 -3.61 -15.79 14.14
C ARG A 171 -3.71 -16.11 15.63
N THR A 172 -4.92 -16.18 16.20
CA THR A 172 -5.13 -16.51 17.62
C THR A 172 -4.89 -17.98 17.93
N LYS A 173 -4.96 -18.85 16.90
CA LYS A 173 -4.71 -20.28 16.99
C LYS A 173 -3.25 -20.66 16.75
N HIS A 174 -2.39 -19.67 16.55
CA HIS A 174 -0.96 -19.85 16.33
C HIS A 174 -0.16 -19.31 17.51
N SER A 175 1.00 -19.92 17.74
CA SER A 175 1.99 -19.41 18.69
C SER A 175 2.48 -18.01 18.29
N LEU A 176 3.01 -17.26 19.26
CA LEU A 176 3.71 -16.00 18.99
C LEU A 176 5.07 -16.24 18.32
N THR A 177 5.71 -17.37 18.62
CA THR A 177 6.98 -17.77 18.02
C THR A 177 6.79 -18.89 16.99
N PRO A 178 7.64 -18.99 15.97
CA PRO A 178 7.57 -20.05 14.97
C PRO A 178 7.66 -21.43 15.58
N THR A 179 6.95 -22.38 14.97
CA THR A 179 6.93 -23.80 15.33
C THR A 179 7.75 -24.66 14.39
N GLY A 180 8.16 -24.09 13.24
CA GLY A 180 8.95 -24.75 12.20
C GLY A 180 8.11 -25.55 11.21
N THR A 181 6.77 -25.46 11.24
CA THR A 181 5.90 -26.13 10.28
C THR A 181 4.67 -25.28 9.97
N PRO A 182 4.49 -24.85 8.70
CA PRO A 182 3.29 -24.13 8.30
C PRO A 182 2.02 -24.96 8.56
N ASN A 183 1.03 -24.35 9.21
CA ASN A 183 -0.24 -25.01 9.55
C ASN A 183 -1.43 -24.07 9.33
N PRO A 184 -1.73 -23.69 8.08
CA PRO A 184 -2.90 -22.85 7.79
C PRO A 184 -4.19 -23.56 8.25
N GLN A 185 -5.20 -22.75 8.63
CA GLN A 185 -6.52 -23.26 8.99
C GLN A 185 -7.24 -23.81 7.75
N ILE A 186 -7.10 -23.14 6.60
CA ILE A 186 -7.71 -23.53 5.33
C ILE A 186 -6.74 -23.21 4.19
N GLU A 187 -6.56 -24.14 3.27
CA GLU A 187 -5.86 -23.96 2.00
C GLU A 187 -6.88 -23.84 0.87
N LEU A 188 -6.88 -22.71 0.17
CA LEU A 188 -7.77 -22.48 -0.96
C LEU A 188 -7.05 -22.90 -2.25
N ILE A 189 -7.54 -23.97 -2.86
CA ILE A 189 -6.87 -24.63 -3.98
C ILE A 189 -7.66 -24.35 -5.27
N GLY A 190 -7.04 -23.64 -6.21
CA GLY A 190 -7.68 -23.30 -7.48
C GLY A 190 -6.78 -22.63 -8.51
N HIS A 191 -5.97 -21.66 -8.10
CA HIS A 191 -4.99 -21.05 -9.01
C HIS A 191 -3.88 -22.04 -9.35
N LYS A 192 -3.21 -21.80 -10.48
CA LYS A 192 -2.12 -22.64 -10.98
C LYS A 192 -0.75 -21.97 -10.95
N GLU A 193 -0.73 -20.66 -10.83
CA GLU A 193 0.44 -19.81 -10.80
C GLU A 193 0.24 -18.82 -9.65
N GLU A 194 1.29 -18.08 -9.28
CA GLU A 194 1.22 -17.11 -8.21
C GLU A 194 0.37 -15.89 -8.56
N GLY A 195 0.34 -14.90 -7.66
CA GLY A 195 -0.33 -13.64 -7.90
C GLY A 195 -0.21 -12.70 -6.72
N PHE A 196 -0.79 -11.51 -6.91
CA PHE A 196 -0.79 -10.44 -5.91
C PHE A 196 -2.20 -9.92 -5.60
N GLY A 197 -3.18 -10.12 -6.50
CA GLY A 197 -4.55 -9.69 -6.29
C GLY A 197 -5.23 -10.48 -5.18
N LEU A 198 -5.53 -9.82 -4.06
CA LEU A 198 -6.18 -10.44 -2.91
C LEU A 198 -7.07 -9.42 -2.18
N SER A 199 -8.38 -9.68 -2.15
CA SER A 199 -9.34 -8.77 -1.53
C SER A 199 -10.46 -9.52 -0.81
N TRP A 200 -10.67 -9.18 0.46
CA TRP A 200 -11.82 -9.63 1.23
C TRP A 200 -13.07 -8.85 0.83
N ASN A 201 -14.22 -9.52 0.86
CA ASN A 201 -15.50 -8.86 0.74
C ASN A 201 -15.80 -8.07 2.03
N PRO A 202 -15.90 -6.72 1.98
CA PRO A 202 -16.19 -5.93 3.16
C PRO A 202 -17.65 -6.08 3.64
N HIS A 203 -18.54 -6.63 2.81
CA HIS A 203 -19.97 -6.77 3.11
C HIS A 203 -20.36 -8.15 3.66
N GLU A 204 -19.62 -9.20 3.28
CA GLU A 204 -19.98 -10.58 3.60
C GLU A 204 -18.75 -11.32 4.19
N ALA A 205 -18.82 -11.62 5.48
CA ALA A 205 -17.75 -12.28 6.22
C ALA A 205 -17.39 -13.64 5.61
N GLY A 206 -16.09 -13.94 5.53
CA GLY A 206 -15.58 -15.19 4.98
C GLY A 206 -15.59 -15.26 3.45
N CYS A 207 -16.01 -14.20 2.73
CA CYS A 207 -15.91 -14.16 1.27
C CYS A 207 -14.67 -13.38 0.84
N LEU A 208 -13.90 -13.90 -0.13
CA LEU A 208 -12.75 -13.19 -0.70
C LEU A 208 -12.62 -13.46 -2.21
N ALA A 209 -11.80 -12.64 -2.86
CA ALA A 209 -11.46 -12.71 -4.27
C ALA A 209 -9.95 -12.74 -4.41
N SER A 210 -9.44 -13.49 -5.36
CA SER A 210 -8.03 -13.51 -5.72
C SER A 210 -7.83 -13.44 -7.24
N GLY A 211 -6.78 -12.75 -7.66
CA GLY A 211 -6.28 -12.67 -9.03
C GLY A 211 -4.88 -13.28 -9.13
N SER A 212 -4.54 -13.84 -10.29
CA SER A 212 -3.31 -14.61 -10.49
C SER A 212 -2.74 -14.45 -11.90
N GLU A 213 -1.47 -14.79 -12.04
CA GLU A 213 -0.74 -14.97 -13.30
C GLU A 213 -1.39 -16.01 -14.21
N ASP A 214 -2.15 -16.95 -13.64
CA ASP A 214 -2.93 -17.92 -14.40
C ASP A 214 -4.11 -17.31 -15.18
N LYS A 215 -4.23 -15.98 -15.15
CA LYS A 215 -5.17 -15.13 -15.90
C LYS A 215 -6.60 -15.21 -15.39
N THR A 216 -6.79 -15.75 -14.18
CA THR A 216 -8.12 -16.01 -13.64
C THR A 216 -8.39 -15.23 -12.36
N VAL A 217 -9.68 -14.96 -12.12
CA VAL A 217 -10.16 -14.43 -10.85
C VAL A 217 -10.99 -15.50 -10.17
N LEU A 218 -10.64 -15.84 -8.94
CA LEU A 218 -11.33 -16.86 -8.15
C LEU A 218 -12.05 -16.22 -6.97
N LEU A 219 -13.30 -16.63 -6.74
CA LEU A 219 -14.07 -16.23 -5.56
C LEU A 219 -14.17 -17.39 -4.59
N TRP A 220 -14.00 -17.09 -3.32
CA TRP A 220 -13.98 -18.07 -2.25
C TRP A 220 -15.02 -17.72 -1.19
N ASP A 221 -15.66 -18.73 -0.63
CA ASP A 221 -16.62 -18.59 0.46
C ASP A 221 -16.27 -19.59 1.57
N LEU A 222 -15.62 -19.08 2.62
CA LEU A 222 -15.18 -19.86 3.77
C LEU A 222 -16.36 -20.45 4.57
N ASN A 223 -17.57 -19.91 4.42
CA ASN A 223 -18.76 -20.43 5.10
C ASN A 223 -19.23 -21.77 4.52
N THR A 224 -18.75 -22.14 3.33
CA THR A 224 -19.06 -23.44 2.70
C THR A 224 -18.19 -24.59 3.21
N VAL A 225 -17.18 -24.30 4.04
CA VAL A 225 -16.31 -25.32 4.62
C VAL A 225 -17.13 -26.18 5.59
N GLN A 226 -17.43 -27.41 5.19
CA GLN A 226 -18.14 -28.38 6.02
C GLN A 226 -17.13 -29.25 6.79
N GLY A 227 -17.30 -29.32 8.11
CA GLY A 227 -16.50 -30.21 8.97
C GLY A 227 -15.05 -29.73 9.20
N THR A 228 -14.12 -30.68 9.33
CA THR A 228 -12.69 -30.42 9.60
C THR A 228 -11.85 -30.31 8.33
N GLY A 229 -12.47 -30.01 7.18
CA GLY A 229 -11.78 -29.90 5.90
C GLY A 229 -10.75 -28.77 5.94
N LYS A 230 -9.48 -29.10 5.71
CA LYS A 230 -8.39 -28.12 5.59
C LYS A 230 -8.30 -27.48 4.20
N THR A 231 -9.12 -27.90 3.23
CA THR A 231 -9.02 -27.40 1.85
C THR A 231 -10.37 -26.91 1.34
N LEU A 232 -10.35 -25.87 0.51
CA LEU A 232 -11.54 -25.28 -0.11
C LEU A 232 -11.29 -25.03 -1.60
N LYS A 233 -12.29 -25.33 -2.43
CA LYS A 233 -12.29 -25.03 -3.88
C LYS A 233 -13.00 -23.70 -4.13
N PRO A 234 -12.69 -23.00 -5.24
CA PRO A 234 -13.34 -21.74 -5.54
C PRO A 234 -14.83 -21.94 -5.77
N SER A 235 -15.65 -21.04 -5.22
CA SER A 235 -17.09 -20.98 -5.46
C SER A 235 -17.41 -20.56 -6.90
N ARG A 236 -16.56 -19.70 -7.49
CA ARG A 236 -16.65 -19.24 -8.87
C ARG A 236 -15.26 -19.01 -9.45
N LYS A 237 -15.14 -19.25 -10.75
CA LYS A 237 -13.95 -19.02 -11.55
C LYS A 237 -14.28 -18.13 -12.74
N TYR A 238 -13.61 -17.00 -12.83
CA TYR A 238 -13.72 -16.02 -13.90
C TYR A 238 -12.51 -16.10 -14.84
N THR A 239 -12.77 -16.01 -16.15
CA THR A 239 -11.76 -16.13 -17.21
C THR A 239 -11.96 -15.06 -18.29
N HIS A 240 -12.28 -13.83 -17.87
CA HIS A 240 -12.56 -12.70 -18.77
C HIS A 240 -11.30 -11.91 -19.16
N HIS A 241 -10.18 -12.08 -18.45
CA HIS A 241 -8.88 -11.53 -18.81
C HIS A 241 -8.09 -12.48 -19.71
N ASN A 242 -7.22 -11.91 -20.55
CA ASN A 242 -6.37 -12.68 -21.47
C ASN A 242 -4.89 -12.73 -21.03
N HIS A 243 -4.53 -11.99 -19.99
CA HIS A 243 -3.20 -11.96 -19.38
C HIS A 243 -3.31 -11.95 -17.84
N ILE A 244 -2.16 -11.81 -17.17
CA ILE A 244 -2.01 -11.82 -15.71
C ILE A 244 -3.01 -10.87 -15.07
N VAL A 245 -3.69 -11.30 -14.00
CA VAL A 245 -4.56 -10.42 -13.21
C VAL A 245 -3.74 -9.88 -12.04
N ASN A 246 -3.32 -8.62 -12.16
CA ASN A 246 -2.40 -8.00 -11.20
C ASN A 246 -3.08 -7.67 -9.87
N ASP A 247 -4.32 -7.17 -9.91
CA ASP A 247 -5.05 -6.78 -8.72
C ASP A 247 -6.56 -6.99 -8.84
N VAL A 248 -7.20 -7.21 -7.69
CA VAL A 248 -8.65 -7.38 -7.55
C VAL A 248 -9.11 -6.67 -6.29
N GLN A 249 -10.26 -6.00 -6.35
CA GLN A 249 -10.83 -5.33 -5.18
C GLN A 249 -12.35 -5.49 -5.14
N TYR A 250 -12.90 -5.91 -4.01
CA TYR A 250 -14.34 -5.75 -3.77
C TYR A 250 -14.68 -4.28 -3.65
N HIS A 251 -15.81 -3.90 -4.23
CA HIS A 251 -16.30 -2.54 -4.11
C HIS A 251 -16.72 -2.23 -2.65
N PRO A 252 -16.28 -1.10 -2.05
CA PRO A 252 -16.50 -0.79 -0.64
C PRO A 252 -17.96 -0.54 -0.27
N MET A 253 -18.76 0.01 -1.20
CA MET A 253 -20.19 0.29 -0.99
C MET A 253 -21.16 -0.73 -1.65
N VAL A 254 -20.78 -1.33 -2.79
CA VAL A 254 -21.65 -2.20 -3.60
C VAL A 254 -21.19 -3.66 -3.51
N LYS A 255 -21.91 -4.47 -2.73
CA LYS A 255 -21.50 -5.84 -2.40
C LYS A 255 -21.30 -6.84 -3.54
N HIS A 256 -21.78 -6.53 -4.74
CA HIS A 256 -21.79 -7.45 -5.87
C HIS A 256 -20.83 -7.06 -6.99
N TRP A 257 -20.08 -5.97 -6.82
CA TRP A 257 -19.07 -5.54 -7.77
C TRP A 257 -17.67 -5.83 -7.25
N ILE A 258 -16.84 -6.31 -8.17
CA ILE A 258 -15.40 -6.50 -7.96
C ILE A 258 -14.72 -5.88 -9.17
N GLY A 259 -13.76 -5.00 -8.93
CA GLY A 259 -12.88 -4.46 -9.95
C GLY A 259 -11.66 -5.35 -10.10
N THR A 260 -11.18 -5.49 -11.33
CA THR A 260 -10.04 -6.34 -11.68
C THR A 260 -9.22 -5.63 -12.75
N VAL A 261 -7.90 -5.70 -12.64
CA VAL A 261 -6.96 -5.10 -13.59
C VAL A 261 -5.90 -6.11 -14.02
N SER A 262 -5.32 -5.90 -15.21
CA SER A 262 -4.50 -6.91 -15.87
C SER A 262 -3.48 -6.29 -16.83
N ASP A 263 -2.45 -7.08 -17.12
CA ASP A 263 -1.52 -6.89 -18.23
C ASP A 263 -2.19 -6.80 -19.61
N ASP A 264 -3.45 -7.21 -19.73
CA ASP A 264 -4.22 -7.03 -20.97
C ASP A 264 -4.71 -5.59 -21.20
N LEU A 265 -4.21 -4.63 -20.41
CA LEU A 265 -4.48 -3.20 -20.47
C LEU A 265 -5.92 -2.81 -20.12
N THR A 266 -6.68 -3.70 -19.47
CA THR A 266 -8.09 -3.45 -19.14
C THR A 266 -8.37 -3.36 -17.66
N LEU A 267 -9.19 -2.36 -17.30
CA LEU A 267 -9.98 -2.37 -16.08
C LEU A 267 -11.32 -3.05 -16.38
N GLN A 268 -11.63 -4.12 -15.64
CA GLN A 268 -12.89 -4.84 -15.79
C GLN A 268 -13.65 -4.85 -14.47
N ILE A 269 -14.97 -4.70 -14.56
CA ILE A 269 -15.86 -4.79 -13.40
C ILE A 269 -16.71 -6.04 -13.57
N ILE A 270 -16.61 -6.98 -12.63
CA ILE A 270 -17.49 -8.15 -12.60
C ILE A 270 -18.68 -7.89 -11.68
N ASP A 271 -19.85 -8.40 -12.09
CA ASP A 271 -21.06 -8.42 -11.27
C ASP A 271 -21.36 -9.87 -10.88
N VAL A 272 -21.15 -10.21 -9.60
CA VAL A 272 -21.24 -11.59 -9.11
C VAL A 272 -22.66 -12.18 -9.19
N ARG A 273 -23.68 -11.35 -9.48
CA ARG A 273 -25.05 -11.82 -9.71
C ARG A 273 -25.22 -12.43 -11.11
N ARG A 274 -24.35 -12.07 -12.06
CA ARG A 274 -24.38 -12.66 -13.41
C ARG A 274 -23.87 -14.09 -13.35
N SER A 275 -24.43 -14.96 -14.19
CA SER A 275 -24.03 -16.37 -14.29
C SER A 275 -22.85 -16.59 -15.24
N ASP A 276 -22.66 -15.69 -16.20
CA ASP A 276 -21.53 -15.72 -17.13
C ASP A 276 -20.26 -15.26 -16.41
N THR A 277 -19.26 -16.14 -16.35
CA THR A 277 -17.96 -15.87 -15.76
C THR A 277 -16.85 -15.67 -16.80
N THR A 278 -17.19 -15.73 -18.09
CA THR A 278 -16.24 -15.53 -19.19
C THR A 278 -16.18 -14.09 -19.68
N ARG A 279 -17.08 -13.23 -19.17
CA ARG A 279 -17.18 -11.81 -19.56
C ARG A 279 -17.42 -10.95 -18.33
N ALA A 280 -16.74 -9.81 -18.28
CA ALA A 280 -17.03 -8.79 -17.28
C ALA A 280 -18.36 -8.06 -17.57
N ALA A 281 -18.90 -7.42 -16.53
CA ALA A 281 -20.13 -6.65 -16.65
C ALA A 281 -19.91 -5.34 -17.43
N VAL A 282 -18.79 -4.68 -17.17
CA VAL A 282 -18.30 -3.50 -17.88
C VAL A 282 -16.78 -3.61 -18.02
N VAL A 283 -16.22 -3.04 -19.08
CA VAL A 283 -14.78 -3.04 -19.38
C VAL A 283 -14.40 -1.64 -19.82
N ALA A 284 -13.37 -1.06 -19.19
CA ALA A 284 -12.63 0.09 -19.70
C ALA A 284 -11.45 -0.43 -20.54
N ARG A 285 -11.27 0.17 -21.72
CA ARG A 285 -10.19 -0.18 -22.67
C ARG A 285 -9.47 1.10 -23.08
N ASP A 286 -8.27 0.95 -23.63
CA ASP A 286 -7.50 2.03 -24.23
C ASP A 286 -7.26 3.22 -23.26
N GLY A 287 -7.23 2.92 -21.95
CA GLY A 287 -7.02 3.88 -20.88
C GLY A 287 -5.57 4.05 -20.47
N HIS A 288 -4.78 3.00 -20.66
CA HIS A 288 -3.38 2.91 -20.35
C HIS A 288 -2.63 2.32 -21.54
N SER A 289 -1.38 2.72 -21.73
CA SER A 289 -0.52 2.19 -22.81
C SER A 289 0.30 0.97 -22.41
N ASP A 290 0.26 0.60 -21.13
CA ASP A 290 0.98 -0.54 -20.57
C ASP A 290 0.17 -1.20 -19.43
N ALA A 291 0.69 -2.32 -18.89
CA ALA A 291 0.03 -3.16 -17.89
C ALA A 291 -0.58 -2.36 -16.75
N ILE A 292 -1.79 -2.73 -16.30
CA ILE A 292 -2.44 -2.08 -15.16
C ILE A 292 -2.15 -2.92 -13.92
N ASN A 293 -1.34 -2.39 -13.01
CA ASN A 293 -0.77 -3.10 -11.86
C ASN A 293 -1.69 -3.10 -10.64
N ALA A 294 -2.44 -2.02 -10.40
CA ALA A 294 -3.29 -1.88 -9.23
C ALA A 294 -4.59 -1.12 -9.53
N LEU A 295 -5.63 -1.39 -8.74
CA LEU A 295 -6.85 -0.58 -8.72
C LEU A 295 -7.22 -0.16 -7.30
N SER A 296 -7.97 0.93 -7.19
CA SER A 296 -8.55 1.33 -5.92
C SER A 296 -9.92 2.01 -6.12
N PHE A 297 -10.98 1.44 -5.55
CA PHE A 297 -12.27 2.10 -5.41
C PHE A 297 -12.21 3.16 -4.33
N ASN A 298 -12.81 4.32 -4.60
CA ASN A 298 -12.94 5.35 -3.59
C ASN A 298 -13.90 4.85 -2.48
N PRO A 299 -13.51 4.94 -1.19
CA PRO A 299 -14.31 4.41 -0.09
C PRO A 299 -15.57 5.24 0.20
N ARG A 300 -15.66 6.48 -0.29
CA ARG A 300 -16.75 7.43 -0.03
C ARG A 300 -17.61 7.72 -1.27
N THR A 301 -17.07 7.51 -2.47
CA THR A 301 -17.74 7.81 -3.73
C THR A 301 -17.97 6.54 -4.55
N GLU A 302 -19.23 6.14 -4.70
CA GLU A 302 -19.63 4.87 -5.31
C GLU A 302 -19.07 4.64 -6.72
N TYR A 303 -18.98 5.67 -7.56
CA TYR A 303 -18.63 5.47 -8.97
C TYR A 303 -17.18 5.81 -9.31
N LEU A 304 -16.36 6.18 -8.32
CA LEU A 304 -15.00 6.65 -8.56
C LEU A 304 -13.99 5.52 -8.33
N ILE A 305 -13.16 5.25 -9.33
CA ILE A 305 -12.09 4.24 -9.28
C ILE A 305 -10.80 4.82 -9.88
N ALA A 306 -9.67 4.48 -9.26
CA ALA A 306 -8.34 4.79 -9.75
C ALA A 306 -7.64 3.50 -10.24
N THR A 307 -6.80 3.62 -11.26
CA THR A 307 -5.96 2.54 -11.78
C THR A 307 -4.52 3.01 -11.94
N ALA A 308 -3.54 2.17 -11.58
CA ALA A 308 -2.12 2.45 -11.70
C ALA A 308 -1.50 1.52 -12.72
N SER A 309 -0.58 2.06 -13.53
CA SER A 309 -0.03 1.33 -14.66
C SER A 309 1.49 1.41 -14.75
N ALA A 310 2.06 0.43 -15.43
CA ALA A 310 3.43 0.43 -15.93
C ALA A 310 3.72 1.60 -16.89
N ASP A 311 2.68 2.25 -17.44
CA ASP A 311 2.83 3.48 -18.24
C ASP A 311 3.16 4.73 -17.43
N LYS A 312 3.43 4.56 -16.12
CA LYS A 312 3.84 5.61 -15.16
C LYS A 312 2.71 6.56 -14.76
N THR A 313 1.48 6.31 -15.22
CA THR A 313 0.34 7.18 -14.95
C THR A 313 -0.70 6.50 -14.07
N ILE A 314 -1.55 7.33 -13.48
CA ILE A 314 -2.74 6.90 -12.74
C ILE A 314 -3.97 7.37 -13.49
N GLY A 315 -4.85 6.45 -13.86
CA GLY A 315 -6.13 6.77 -14.49
C GLY A 315 -7.23 6.94 -13.45
N ILE A 316 -7.98 8.05 -13.53
CA ILE A 316 -9.18 8.29 -12.71
C ILE A 316 -10.42 8.06 -13.57
N TRP A 317 -11.37 7.27 -13.07
CA TRP A 317 -12.49 6.76 -13.84
C TRP A 317 -13.83 6.94 -13.14
N ASP A 318 -14.87 7.20 -13.95
CA ASP A 318 -16.26 7.15 -13.52
C ASP A 318 -16.88 5.85 -14.03
N MET A 319 -17.31 4.97 -13.12
CA MET A 319 -17.98 3.72 -13.46
C MET A 319 -19.26 3.90 -14.28
N ARG A 320 -19.90 5.07 -14.22
CA ARG A 320 -21.08 5.42 -15.04
C ARG A 320 -20.71 5.62 -16.51
N ASN A 321 -19.44 5.93 -16.80
CA ASN A 321 -18.91 6.09 -18.15
C ASN A 321 -17.44 5.65 -18.27
N LEU A 322 -17.20 4.34 -18.31
CA LEU A 322 -15.86 3.76 -18.48
C LEU A 322 -15.29 3.83 -19.92
N LYS A 323 -15.87 4.64 -20.80
CA LYS A 323 -15.36 4.81 -22.17
C LYS A 323 -14.09 5.67 -22.25
N GLN A 324 -13.88 6.52 -21.24
CA GLN A 324 -12.74 7.43 -21.17
C GLN A 324 -12.40 7.71 -19.71
N LYS A 325 -11.15 8.04 -19.44
CA LYS A 325 -10.71 8.56 -18.14
C LYS A 325 -11.42 9.91 -17.88
N ILE A 326 -11.73 10.17 -16.61
CA ILE A 326 -12.09 11.52 -16.15
C ILE A 326 -10.82 12.38 -16.15
N HIS A 327 -9.72 11.82 -15.65
CA HIS A 327 -8.45 12.51 -15.46
C HIS A 327 -7.28 11.53 -15.48
N THR A 328 -6.06 12.02 -15.70
CA THR A 328 -4.81 11.27 -15.61
C THR A 328 -3.86 12.00 -14.68
N LEU A 329 -3.34 11.32 -13.67
CA LEU A 329 -2.31 11.88 -12.79
C LEU A 329 -0.93 11.49 -13.32
N GLU A 330 -0.08 12.49 -13.51
CA GLU A 330 1.27 12.38 -14.05
C GLU A 330 2.26 12.91 -13.02
N GLY A 331 3.37 12.20 -12.80
CA GLY A 331 4.40 12.61 -11.83
C GLY A 331 5.30 11.48 -11.36
N HIS A 332 4.86 10.22 -11.51
CA HIS A 332 5.76 9.08 -11.38
C HIS A 332 6.71 8.97 -12.57
N ASN A 333 7.96 8.58 -12.30
CA ASN A 333 9.01 8.43 -13.32
C ASN A 333 9.21 6.99 -13.79
N ASP A 334 8.50 6.04 -13.17
CA ASP A 334 8.53 4.62 -13.50
C ASP A 334 7.16 3.98 -13.18
N ALA A 335 7.04 2.66 -13.41
CA ALA A 335 5.81 1.90 -13.21
C ALA A 335 5.17 2.16 -11.84
N VAL A 336 3.88 2.49 -11.84
CA VAL A 336 3.09 2.64 -10.61
C VAL A 336 2.53 1.26 -10.24
N THR A 337 2.85 0.78 -9.05
CA THR A 337 2.58 -0.61 -8.63
C THR A 337 1.56 -0.72 -7.52
N SER A 338 1.32 0.36 -6.76
CA SER A 338 0.39 0.37 -5.64
C SER A 338 -0.49 1.61 -5.65
N LEU A 339 -1.77 1.44 -5.32
CA LEU A 339 -2.75 2.52 -5.14
C LEU A 339 -3.61 2.29 -3.92
N SER A 340 -3.89 3.37 -3.19
CA SER A 340 -4.82 3.32 -2.07
C SER A 340 -5.43 4.69 -1.81
N TRP A 341 -6.75 4.79 -1.93
CA TRP A 341 -7.47 5.99 -1.48
C TRP A 341 -7.26 6.22 0.01
N HIS A 342 -7.17 7.48 0.39
CA HIS A 342 -7.13 7.84 1.78
C HIS A 342 -8.43 7.39 2.48
N PRO A 343 -8.36 6.77 3.68
CA PRO A 343 -9.52 6.14 4.31
C PRO A 343 -10.58 7.13 4.82
N ILE A 344 -10.17 8.39 5.07
CA ILE A 344 -11.03 9.44 5.65
C ILE A 344 -11.32 10.52 4.60
N GLU A 345 -10.30 11.26 4.17
CA GLU A 345 -10.39 12.26 3.10
C GLU A 345 -10.70 11.67 1.71
N PRO A 346 -11.85 12.01 1.09
CA PRO A 346 -12.32 11.37 -0.14
C PRO A 346 -11.62 11.84 -1.42
N SER A 347 -10.98 13.02 -1.42
CA SER A 347 -10.26 13.54 -2.59
C SER A 347 -8.82 13.05 -2.68
N PHE A 348 -8.28 12.51 -1.57
CA PHE A 348 -6.89 12.11 -1.49
C PHE A 348 -6.63 10.67 -1.91
N LEU A 349 -5.60 10.49 -2.72
CA LEU A 349 -5.12 9.20 -3.20
C LEU A 349 -3.62 9.08 -2.92
N GLY A 350 -3.19 7.92 -2.41
CA GLY A 350 -1.79 7.55 -2.36
C GLY A 350 -1.42 6.65 -3.53
N SER A 351 -0.23 6.82 -4.09
CA SER A 351 0.36 5.93 -5.06
C SER A 351 1.80 5.59 -4.72
N GLY A 352 2.25 4.42 -5.14
CA GLY A 352 3.61 3.96 -4.97
C GLY A 352 4.13 3.29 -6.24
N GLY A 353 5.40 3.46 -6.54
CA GLY A 353 5.98 2.98 -7.79
C GLY A 353 7.43 2.51 -7.70
N TYR A 354 7.91 2.02 -8.84
CA TYR A 354 9.29 1.58 -9.02
C TYR A 354 10.29 2.74 -9.09
N ASP A 355 9.81 3.98 -9.23
CA ASP A 355 10.63 5.18 -9.07
C ASP A 355 11.03 5.49 -7.62
N ARG A 356 10.71 4.58 -6.68
CA ARG A 356 11.09 4.63 -5.26
C ARG A 356 10.35 5.73 -4.51
N ARG A 357 9.22 6.20 -5.04
CA ARG A 357 8.40 7.27 -4.42
C ARG A 357 7.06 6.75 -3.96
N VAL A 358 6.56 7.37 -2.90
CA VAL A 358 5.12 7.38 -2.57
C VAL A 358 4.62 8.79 -2.81
N ILE A 359 3.59 8.97 -3.64
CA ILE A 359 3.02 10.29 -3.97
C ILE A 359 1.62 10.39 -3.40
N PHE A 360 1.30 11.53 -2.78
CA PHE A 360 -0.06 11.89 -2.39
C PHE A 360 -0.63 12.87 -3.40
N TRP A 361 -1.84 12.57 -3.84
CA TRP A 361 -2.60 13.36 -4.79
C TRP A 361 -3.85 13.89 -4.13
N ASP A 362 -4.18 15.16 -4.37
CA ASP A 362 -5.48 15.73 -4.04
C ASP A 362 -6.23 16.10 -5.31
N LEU A 363 -7.27 15.33 -5.60
CA LEU A 363 -8.10 15.56 -6.78
C LEU A 363 -8.93 16.84 -6.71
N SER A 364 -9.04 17.48 -5.55
CA SER A 364 -9.73 18.77 -5.42
C SER A 364 -8.99 19.90 -6.13
N ARG A 365 -7.66 19.78 -6.25
CA ARG A 365 -6.74 20.76 -6.85
C ARG A 365 -6.53 20.56 -8.35
N ALA A 366 -7.15 19.52 -8.93
CA ALA A 366 -6.97 19.19 -10.33
C ALA A 366 -7.49 20.33 -11.22
N GLY A 367 -6.57 20.92 -11.99
CA GLY A 367 -6.87 22.05 -12.88
C GLY A 367 -6.72 23.43 -12.25
N ASP A 368 -6.21 23.54 -11.02
CA ASP A 368 -5.84 24.82 -10.43
C ASP A 368 -4.75 25.53 -11.25
N GLU A 369 -4.78 26.86 -11.29
CA GLU A 369 -3.73 27.65 -11.94
C GLU A 369 -2.46 27.68 -11.10
N GLN A 370 -1.34 27.28 -11.69
CA GLN A 370 -0.01 27.31 -11.07
C GLN A 370 0.87 28.39 -11.70
N LEU A 371 1.80 28.94 -10.92
CA LEU A 371 2.87 29.77 -11.47
C LEU A 371 3.77 28.92 -12.40
N PRO A 372 4.46 29.54 -13.37
CA PRO A 372 5.33 28.80 -14.28
C PRO A 372 6.43 28.00 -13.56
N GLU A 373 6.91 28.48 -12.41
CA GLU A 373 7.91 27.77 -11.60
C GLU A 373 7.33 26.52 -10.92
N ASP A 374 6.10 26.59 -10.39
CA ASP A 374 5.44 25.44 -9.75
C ASP A 374 5.07 24.35 -10.77
N GLN A 375 4.80 24.72 -12.03
CA GLN A 375 4.52 23.76 -13.10
C GLN A 375 5.73 22.90 -13.46
N GLU A 376 6.96 23.37 -13.18
CA GLU A 376 8.18 22.57 -13.37
C GLU A 376 8.31 21.47 -12.30
N ASP A 377 7.71 21.66 -11.11
CA ASP A 377 7.76 20.72 -9.99
C ASP A 377 6.67 19.63 -10.07
N GLY A 378 5.58 19.88 -10.79
CA GLY A 378 4.52 18.90 -11.03
C GLY A 378 3.12 19.53 -11.16
N PRO A 379 2.10 18.71 -11.46
CA PRO A 379 0.73 19.19 -11.57
C PRO A 379 0.17 19.63 -10.20
N PRO A 380 -0.87 20.48 -10.16
CA PRO A 380 -1.36 21.08 -8.92
C PRO A 380 -1.94 20.05 -7.94
N GLU A 381 -2.46 18.93 -8.44
CA GLU A 381 -2.93 17.82 -7.63
C GLU A 381 -1.82 17.03 -6.92
N LEU A 382 -0.54 17.19 -7.29
CA LEU A 382 0.58 16.55 -6.59
C LEU A 382 0.86 17.33 -5.30
N VAL A 383 0.44 16.78 -4.16
CA VAL A 383 0.55 17.45 -2.85
C VAL A 383 1.86 17.13 -2.14
N PHE A 384 2.29 15.87 -2.22
CA PHE A 384 3.46 15.42 -1.48
C PHE A 384 4.16 14.25 -2.17
N MET A 385 5.49 14.23 -2.12
CA MET A 385 6.32 13.12 -2.58
C MET A 385 7.25 12.64 -1.47
N HIS A 386 7.05 11.40 -1.05
CA HIS A 386 7.93 10.73 -0.12
C HIS A 386 9.15 10.16 -0.84
N GLY A 387 10.33 10.73 -0.56
CA GLY A 387 11.63 10.32 -1.12
C GLY A 387 12.51 9.53 -0.14
N GLY A 388 11.92 8.88 0.87
CA GLY A 388 12.68 8.18 1.91
C GLY A 388 13.24 6.82 1.50
N HIS A 389 12.74 6.22 0.42
CA HIS A 389 13.19 4.91 -0.06
C HIS A 389 14.30 5.03 -1.12
N THR A 390 15.24 4.09 -1.05
CA THR A 390 16.38 3.99 -1.96
C THR A 390 16.26 2.86 -2.97
N ASN A 391 15.16 2.11 -2.93
CA ASN A 391 14.87 1.00 -3.84
C ASN A 391 13.38 0.96 -4.18
N HIS A 392 12.98 0.10 -5.11
CA HIS A 392 11.60 -0.06 -5.59
C HIS A 392 10.64 -0.29 -4.42
N LEU A 393 9.47 0.33 -4.52
CA LEU A 393 8.45 0.20 -3.51
C LEU A 393 7.67 -1.11 -3.70
N ALA A 394 7.57 -1.89 -2.63
CA ALA A 394 6.86 -3.17 -2.63
C ALA A 394 5.37 -3.03 -2.27
N ASP A 395 5.04 -2.31 -1.19
CA ASP A 395 3.64 -2.04 -0.78
C ASP A 395 3.61 -0.83 0.16
N PHE A 396 2.44 -0.19 0.29
CA PHE A 396 2.20 0.81 1.33
C PHE A 396 0.77 0.72 1.87
N SER A 397 0.54 1.24 3.08
CA SER A 397 -0.77 1.26 3.74
C SER A 397 -0.95 2.54 4.53
N TRP A 398 -2.11 3.18 4.33
CA TRP A 398 -2.64 4.20 5.24
C TRP A 398 -2.98 3.58 6.60
N ASN A 399 -2.70 4.31 7.67
CA ASN A 399 -3.26 4.02 8.98
C ASN A 399 -4.73 4.44 9.02
N LEU A 400 -5.59 3.62 9.62
CA LEU A 400 -7.04 3.87 9.68
C LEU A 400 -7.46 4.78 10.85
N ASN A 401 -6.55 5.03 11.79
CA ASN A 401 -6.82 5.66 13.08
C ASN A 401 -6.05 6.97 13.30
N ASP A 402 -4.90 7.15 12.63
CA ASP A 402 -4.13 8.39 12.62
C ASP A 402 -4.07 8.91 11.17
N PRO A 403 -4.80 10.00 10.85
CA PRO A 403 -4.77 10.59 9.51
C PRO A 403 -3.35 10.90 9.05
N TRP A 404 -3.09 10.74 7.75
CA TRP A 404 -1.79 11.05 7.13
C TRP A 404 -0.60 10.18 7.55
N LEU A 405 -0.80 9.23 8.46
CA LEU A 405 0.20 8.25 8.82
C LEU A 405 0.21 7.09 7.82
N VAL A 406 1.39 6.78 7.30
CA VAL A 406 1.63 5.73 6.32
C VAL A 406 2.70 4.77 6.81
N CYS A 407 2.52 3.50 6.47
CA CYS A 407 3.61 2.52 6.43
C CYS A 407 3.91 2.20 4.98
N SER A 408 5.19 2.15 4.63
CA SER A 408 5.66 1.85 3.27
C SER A 408 6.91 0.98 3.35
N ALA A 409 7.04 0.01 2.46
CA ALA A 409 8.17 -0.93 2.42
C ALA A 409 8.79 -0.97 1.03
N ALA A 410 10.11 -1.07 0.99
CA ALA A 410 10.91 -1.23 -0.22
C ALA A 410 11.62 -2.59 -0.25
N GLU A 411 12.10 -2.95 -1.44
CA GLU A 411 12.75 -4.25 -1.70
C GLU A 411 14.13 -4.41 -1.04
N ASP A 412 14.73 -3.32 -0.55
CA ASP A 412 16.01 -3.31 0.18
C ASP A 412 15.85 -3.53 1.71
N ASN A 413 14.77 -4.21 2.11
CA ASN A 413 14.37 -4.47 3.50
C ASN A 413 13.95 -3.24 4.30
N LEU A 414 13.93 -2.05 3.71
CA LEU A 414 13.59 -0.84 4.42
C LEU A 414 12.08 -0.73 4.60
N LEU A 415 11.65 -0.68 5.86
CA LEU A 415 10.29 -0.33 6.24
C LEU A 415 10.29 1.05 6.89
N GLN A 416 9.45 1.94 6.38
CA GLN A 416 9.26 3.27 6.93
C GLN A 416 7.84 3.47 7.43
N ILE A 417 7.73 4.10 8.60
CA ILE A 417 6.47 4.59 9.15
C ILE A 417 6.62 6.10 9.26
N TRP A 418 5.79 6.85 8.56
CA TRP A 418 5.93 8.29 8.45
C TRP A 418 4.59 8.99 8.38
N LYS A 419 4.55 10.21 8.92
CA LYS A 419 3.41 11.11 8.86
C LYS A 419 3.88 12.39 8.19
N VAL A 420 3.26 12.74 7.07
CA VAL A 420 3.52 14.03 6.39
C VAL A 420 3.15 15.19 7.32
N ALA A 421 3.87 16.29 7.23
CA ALA A 421 3.62 17.46 8.04
C ALA A 421 2.21 18.02 7.80
N ASP A 422 1.49 18.34 8.89
CA ASP A 422 0.13 18.91 8.81
C ASP A 422 0.06 20.19 7.95
N ALA A 423 1.14 20.99 7.93
CA ALA A 423 1.25 22.20 7.11
C ALA A 423 1.22 21.95 5.58
N ILE A 424 1.44 20.72 5.14
CA ILE A 424 1.41 20.34 3.73
C ILE A 424 0.00 19.91 3.31
N VAL A 425 -0.70 19.20 4.18
CA VAL A 425 -1.97 18.52 3.84
C VAL A 425 -3.23 19.24 4.33
N ASN A 426 -3.12 20.18 5.28
CA ASN A 426 -4.27 20.90 5.84
C ASN A 426 -4.21 22.42 5.56
N GLN A 427 -3.80 22.84 4.36
CA GLN A 427 -3.56 24.25 4.03
C GLN A 427 -4.81 25.15 4.06
N ASP A 428 -6.01 24.58 3.92
CA ASP A 428 -7.28 25.33 3.91
C ASP A 428 -7.70 25.87 5.29
N ASP A 429 -7.11 25.40 6.40
CA ASP A 429 -7.42 25.89 7.75
C ASP A 429 -6.64 27.17 8.14
N ILE A 430 -5.80 27.69 7.24
CA ILE A 430 -5.02 28.92 7.44
C ILE A 430 -5.62 30.09 6.64
N GLU A 431 -6.94 30.22 6.58
CA GLU A 431 -7.55 31.54 6.34
C GLU A 431 -7.42 32.37 7.62
N MET A 432 -6.33 33.12 7.77
CA MET A 432 -6.29 34.20 8.75
C MET A 432 -7.46 35.15 8.46
N PRO A 433 -8.37 35.42 9.42
CA PRO A 433 -9.44 36.37 9.21
C PRO A 433 -8.83 37.74 8.89
N MET A 434 -9.04 38.19 7.65
CA MET A 434 -8.47 39.40 7.05
C MET A 434 -9.11 40.69 7.62
N ASN A 435 -9.35 40.75 8.94
CA ASN A 435 -10.08 41.83 9.61
C ASN A 435 -9.32 42.51 10.78
N GLU A 436 -8.03 42.24 11.00
CA GLU A 436 -7.25 42.92 12.06
C GLU A 436 -6.02 43.72 11.56
N MET A 437 -6.00 44.17 10.31
CA MET A 437 -4.94 45.07 9.83
C MET A 437 -5.36 46.54 9.61
N ASP A 438 -6.63 46.90 9.79
CA ASP A 438 -7.14 48.26 9.53
C ASP A 438 -7.58 49.04 10.80
N ALA A 439 -6.90 48.85 11.93
CA ALA A 439 -7.15 49.66 13.12
C ALA A 439 -5.89 49.99 13.94
N SER A 440 -4.93 50.67 13.33
CA SER A 440 -4.03 51.55 14.08
C SER A 440 -3.46 52.66 13.17
N ASN A 441 -4.25 53.74 13.03
CA ASN A 441 -3.77 55.06 12.62
C ASN A 441 -3.77 56.00 13.84
#